data_AF-A0A941ZAR8-F1
#
_entry.id   AF-A0A941ZAR8-F1
#
_cell.length_a   1.000
_cell.length_b   1.000
_cell.length_c   1.000
_cell.angle_alpha   90.00
_cell.angle_beta   90.00
_cell.angle_gamma   90.00
#
_symmetry.space_group_name_H-M   'P 1'
#
loop_
_entity.id
_entity.type
_entity.pdbx_description
1 polymer ?
#
loop_
_entity_poly.entity_id
_entity_poly.type
_entity_poly.pdbx_seq_one_letter_code
_entity_poly.pdbx_strand_id
1 'polypeptide(L)'
;MDDARIYNVCLQRVKFQITNAKQRLRNCISHEGQVILESYNTGEIEEIMDILELYDLDDRSRKGLTEKLQDLAYTVSILVKDTITFKYDARGNLGLYLILRQATGEVFSEAETDLVTVP
;
A
#
# COMPACT_ATOMS: atom_id res chain seq x y z
N MET A 1 -15.98 19.20 -3.95
CA MET A 1 -16.30 17.75 -3.84
C MET A 1 -15.16 17.14 -3.07
N ASP A 2 -15.52 16.44 -2.01
CA ASP A 2 -14.77 16.26 -0.77
C ASP A 2 -13.35 15.71 -0.98
N ASP A 3 -12.38 16.42 -0.41
CA ASP A 3 -11.02 15.92 -0.19
C ASP A 3 -11.12 14.81 0.88
N ALA A 4 -11.59 13.64 0.48
CA ALA A 4 -11.60 12.47 1.32
C ALA A 4 -10.14 12.16 1.70
N ARG A 5 -9.80 12.48 2.94
CA ARG A 5 -8.54 12.13 3.59
C ARG A 5 -8.82 10.98 4.54
N ILE A 6 -7.94 10.00 4.56
CA ILE A 6 -7.95 8.95 5.57
C ILE A 6 -6.67 9.15 6.36
N TYR A 7 -6.82 9.62 7.59
CA TYR A 7 -5.74 10.27 8.35
C TYR A 7 -5.05 11.36 7.51
N ASN A 8 -3.73 11.49 7.59
CA ASN A 8 -2.98 12.46 6.78
C ASN A 8 -2.73 11.99 5.32
N VAL A 9 -3.33 10.86 4.89
CA VAL A 9 -3.25 10.39 3.50
C VAL A 9 -4.30 11.08 2.66
N CYS A 10 -3.85 12.00 1.80
CA CYS A 10 -4.71 12.70 0.84
C CYS A 10 -4.91 11.87 -0.43
N LEU A 11 -6.13 11.41 -0.69
CA LEU A 11 -6.44 10.57 -1.86
C LEU A 11 -6.14 11.26 -3.19
N GLN A 12 -6.35 12.58 -3.29
CA GLN A 12 -6.02 13.35 -4.50
C GLN A 12 -4.51 13.33 -4.77
N ARG A 13 -3.70 13.47 -3.70
CA ARG A 13 -2.24 13.40 -3.80
C ARG A 13 -1.80 12.01 -4.25
N VAL A 14 -2.34 10.96 -3.66
CA VAL A 14 -2.04 9.57 -4.05
C VAL A 14 -2.41 9.31 -5.51
N LYS A 15 -3.62 9.72 -5.95
CA LYS A 15 -4.05 9.58 -7.36
C LYS A 15 -3.12 10.32 -8.32
N PHE A 16 -2.68 11.53 -7.94
CA PHE A 16 -1.71 12.28 -8.72
C PHE A 16 -0.37 11.56 -8.82
N GLN A 17 0.16 11.05 -7.71
CA GLN A 17 1.41 10.27 -7.70
C GLN A 17 1.32 8.99 -8.53
N ILE A 18 0.19 8.28 -8.46
CA ILE A 18 -0.07 7.09 -9.29
C ILE A 18 -0.09 7.46 -10.78
N THR A 19 -0.75 8.56 -11.14
CA THR A 19 -0.80 9.04 -12.52
C THR A 19 0.60 9.34 -13.03
N ASN A 20 1.43 10.03 -12.24
CA ASN A 20 2.81 10.33 -12.58
C ASN A 20 3.68 9.06 -12.64
N ALA A 21 3.48 8.12 -11.72
CA ALA A 21 4.14 6.81 -11.76
C ALA A 21 3.80 6.07 -13.05
N LYS A 22 2.51 5.94 -13.40
CA LYS A 22 2.05 5.31 -14.65
C LYS A 22 2.57 6.01 -15.91
N GLN A 23 2.70 7.34 -15.89
CA GLN A 23 3.35 8.08 -16.98
C GLN A 23 4.83 7.72 -17.13
N ARG A 24 5.57 7.66 -16.01
CA ARG A 24 6.99 7.23 -16.00
C ARG A 24 7.14 5.79 -16.50
N LEU A 25 6.25 4.88 -16.09
CA LEU A 25 6.22 3.49 -16.57
C LEU A 25 6.10 3.38 -18.08
N ARG A 26 5.30 4.23 -18.73
CA ARG A 26 5.14 4.22 -20.20
C ARG A 26 6.42 4.62 -20.94
N ASN A 27 7.33 5.34 -20.27
CA ASN A 27 8.55 5.86 -20.86
C ASN A 27 9.81 5.04 -20.48
N CYS A 28 9.69 4.05 -19.59
CA CYS A 28 10.81 3.24 -19.10
C CYS A 28 10.55 1.74 -19.29
N ILE A 29 11.61 0.97 -19.58
CA ILE A 29 11.51 -0.40 -20.13
C ILE A 29 11.44 -1.51 -19.04
N SER A 30 11.77 -1.23 -17.78
CA SER A 30 11.75 -2.28 -16.75
C SER A 30 11.47 -1.73 -15.36
N HIS A 31 10.46 -2.32 -14.70
CA HIS A 31 10.15 -2.05 -13.30
C HIS A 31 9.92 -3.39 -12.59
N GLU A 32 10.57 -3.56 -11.44
CA GLU A 32 10.57 -4.77 -10.60
C GLU A 32 9.23 -4.98 -9.86
N GLY A 33 8.12 -4.98 -10.59
CA GLY A 33 6.78 -5.26 -10.04
C GLY A 33 6.20 -4.20 -9.09
N GLN A 34 6.95 -3.16 -8.73
CA GLN A 34 6.48 -2.06 -7.88
C GLN A 34 7.17 -0.74 -8.23
N VAL A 35 6.52 0.39 -7.90
CA VAL A 35 7.03 1.75 -8.11
C VAL A 35 6.80 2.57 -6.86
N ILE A 36 7.83 3.30 -6.41
CA ILE A 36 7.69 4.22 -5.29
C ILE A 36 6.85 5.45 -5.66
N LEU A 37 5.88 5.76 -4.81
CA LEU A 37 5.00 6.92 -4.91
C LEU A 37 5.46 8.04 -3.98
N GLU A 38 5.68 7.71 -2.71
CA GLU A 38 6.13 8.64 -1.66
C GLU A 38 7.15 7.94 -0.75
N SER A 39 8.08 8.70 -0.17
CA SER A 39 9.05 8.21 0.81
C SER A 39 8.99 9.12 2.04
N TYR A 40 8.90 8.50 3.21
CA TYR A 40 9.01 9.14 4.51
C TYR A 40 10.41 8.82 5.03
N ASN A 41 11.25 9.83 5.15
CA ASN A 41 12.67 9.67 5.50
C ASN A 41 12.87 9.42 7.00
N THR A 42 12.14 8.45 7.54
CA THR A 42 12.18 8.04 8.93
C THR A 42 11.79 6.57 9.05
N GLY A 43 12.45 5.89 9.99
CA GLY A 43 12.10 4.55 10.47
C GLY A 43 11.62 4.54 11.92
N GLU A 44 11.50 5.73 12.52
CA GLU A 44 11.07 5.93 13.89
C GLU A 44 9.55 5.88 13.97
N ILE A 45 9.04 5.04 14.86
CA ILE A 45 7.61 4.74 14.97
C ILE A 45 6.81 6.00 15.30
N GLU A 46 7.28 6.78 16.28
CA GLU A 46 6.58 8.00 16.73
C GLU A 46 6.53 9.05 15.61
N GLU A 47 7.61 9.21 14.84
CA GLU A 47 7.61 10.13 13.69
C GLU A 47 6.65 9.67 12.59
N ILE A 48 6.58 8.36 12.31
CA ILE A 48 5.61 7.81 11.35
C ILE A 48 4.18 8.06 11.84
N MET A 49 3.92 7.84 13.12
CA MET A 49 2.61 8.09 13.74
C MET A 49 2.22 9.57 13.65
N ASP A 50 3.15 10.49 13.88
CA ASP A 50 2.91 11.93 13.76
C ASP A 50 2.67 12.35 12.31
N ILE A 51 3.52 11.89 11.37
CA ILE A 51 3.39 12.22 9.94
C ILE A 51 2.05 11.73 9.40
N LEU A 52 1.63 10.53 9.79
CA LEU A 52 0.40 9.92 9.30
C LEU A 52 -0.81 10.19 10.20
N GLU A 53 -0.64 10.92 11.31
CA GLU A 53 -1.69 11.22 12.30
C GLU A 53 -2.40 9.97 12.85
N LEU A 54 -1.66 8.88 13.08
CA LEU A 54 -2.18 7.58 13.57
C LEU A 54 -2.34 7.55 15.11
N TYR A 55 -2.98 8.57 15.69
CA TYR A 55 -3.10 8.72 17.14
C TYR A 55 -4.05 7.72 17.81
N ASP A 56 -4.88 7.03 17.01
CA ASP A 56 -5.79 5.97 17.43
C ASP A 56 -5.12 4.59 17.52
N LEU A 57 -3.80 4.50 17.32
CA LEU A 57 -3.07 3.26 17.41
C LEU A 57 -2.86 2.84 18.87
N ASP A 58 -3.59 1.80 19.30
CA ASP A 58 -3.48 1.23 20.65
C ASP A 58 -2.14 0.51 20.89
N ASP A 59 -1.69 -0.31 19.92
CA ASP A 59 -0.38 -0.96 19.97
C ASP A 59 0.68 -0.14 19.23
N ARG A 60 1.45 0.63 20.00
CA ARG A 60 2.59 1.44 19.48
C ARG A 60 3.85 0.63 19.19
N SER A 61 3.77 -0.69 19.17
CA SER A 61 4.90 -1.51 18.71
C SER A 61 5.09 -1.40 17.19
N ARG A 62 6.28 -1.77 16.69
CA ARG A 62 6.54 -1.84 15.25
C ARG A 62 5.57 -2.77 14.53
N LYS A 63 5.10 -3.81 15.22
CA LYS A 63 4.11 -4.76 14.70
C LYS A 63 2.75 -4.08 14.54
N GLY A 64 2.23 -3.46 15.60
CA GLY A 64 0.95 -2.74 15.57
C GLY A 64 0.93 -1.63 14.51
N LEU A 65 2.02 -0.86 14.41
CA LEU A 65 2.15 0.14 13.33
C LEU A 65 2.11 -0.51 11.94
N THR A 66 2.80 -1.63 11.74
CA THR A 66 2.82 -2.32 10.44
C THR A 66 1.42 -2.83 10.05
N GLU A 67 0.67 -3.39 11.00
CA GLU A 67 -0.71 -3.84 10.78
C GLU A 67 -1.62 -2.66 10.41
N LYS A 68 -1.54 -1.55 11.15
CA LYS A 68 -2.30 -0.33 10.85
C LYS A 68 -1.97 0.27 9.48
N LEU A 69 -0.69 0.27 9.11
CA LEU A 69 -0.25 0.72 7.79
C LEU A 69 -0.80 -0.19 6.68
N GLN A 70 -0.88 -1.50 6.90
CA GLN A 70 -1.48 -2.43 5.94
C GLN A 70 -2.98 -2.18 5.78
N ASP A 71 -3.72 -1.96 6.86
CA ASP A 71 -5.15 -1.63 6.83
C ASP A 71 -5.41 -0.31 6.09
N LEU A 72 -4.56 0.69 6.36
CA LEU A 72 -4.62 1.98 5.68
C LEU A 72 -4.34 1.83 4.18
N ALA A 73 -3.27 1.10 3.81
CA ALA A 73 -2.95 0.82 2.42
C ALA A 73 -4.08 0.06 1.70
N TYR A 74 -4.70 -0.92 2.35
CA TYR A 74 -5.83 -1.66 1.81
C TYR A 74 -7.02 -0.74 1.52
N THR A 75 -7.41 0.08 2.49
CA THR A 75 -8.53 1.02 2.36
C THR A 75 -8.28 2.02 1.24
N VAL A 76 -7.10 2.63 1.22
CA VAL A 76 -6.73 3.59 0.16
C VAL A 76 -6.69 2.91 -1.20
N SER A 77 -6.17 1.68 -1.30
CA SER A 77 -6.12 0.91 -2.55
C SER A 77 -7.49 0.75 -3.20
N ILE A 78 -8.51 0.44 -2.39
CA ILE A 78 -9.90 0.32 -2.86
C ILE A 78 -10.39 1.65 -3.43
N LEU A 79 -10.13 2.75 -2.72
CA LEU A 79 -10.62 4.08 -3.10
C LEU A 79 -9.94 4.66 -4.33
N VAL A 80 -8.66 4.33 -4.55
CA VAL A 80 -7.91 4.77 -5.73
C VAL A 80 -7.98 3.77 -6.89
N LYS A 81 -8.57 2.58 -6.67
CA LYS A 81 -8.67 1.47 -7.63
C LYS A 81 -7.32 0.98 -8.16
N ASP A 82 -6.28 1.12 -7.36
CA ASP A 82 -4.92 0.68 -7.63
C ASP A 82 -4.34 0.05 -6.36
N THR A 83 -3.53 -1.00 -6.49
CA THR A 83 -2.95 -1.68 -5.34
C THR A 83 -1.74 -0.91 -4.84
N ILE A 84 -1.82 -0.33 -3.63
CA ILE A 84 -0.71 0.33 -2.97
C ILE A 84 -0.31 -0.40 -1.69
N THR A 85 0.92 -0.22 -1.24
CA THR A 85 1.42 -0.83 0.00
C THR A 85 2.47 0.05 0.66
N PHE A 86 2.56 -0.02 1.98
CA PHE A 86 3.67 0.56 2.74
C PHE A 86 4.75 -0.51 2.95
N LYS A 87 6.01 -0.15 2.67
CA LYS A 87 7.17 -1.02 2.94
C LYS A 87 8.34 -0.19 3.45
N TYR A 88 9.15 -0.79 4.30
CA TYR A 88 10.44 -0.22 4.68
C TYR A 88 11.49 -0.52 3.61
N ASP A 89 12.32 0.46 3.28
CA ASP A 89 13.50 0.26 2.42
C ASP A 89 14.65 -0.39 3.20
N ALA A 90 15.76 -0.69 2.52
CA ALA A 90 16.95 -1.28 3.14
C ALA A 90 17.61 -0.38 4.21
N ARG A 91 17.26 0.91 4.24
CA ARG A 91 17.76 1.89 5.20
C ARG A 91 16.79 2.09 6.37
N GLY A 92 15.65 1.40 6.38
CA GLY A 92 14.62 1.50 7.39
C GLY A 92 13.63 2.65 7.19
N ASN A 93 13.65 3.34 6.04
CA ASN A 93 12.70 4.41 5.74
C ASN A 93 11.37 3.83 5.25
N LEU A 94 10.26 4.41 5.70
CA LEU A 94 8.94 4.01 5.23
C LEU A 94 8.67 4.58 3.82
N GLY A 95 8.29 3.74 2.87
CA GLY A 95 7.85 4.16 1.54
C GLY A 95 6.44 3.69 1.22
N LEU A 96 5.72 4.48 0.43
CA LEU A 96 4.47 4.10 -0.20
C LEU A 96 4.75 3.67 -1.65
N TYR A 97 4.31 2.46 -2.00
CA TYR A 97 4.58 1.85 -3.29
C TYR A 97 3.28 1.52 -4.02
N LEU A 98 3.25 1.73 -5.33
CA LEU A 98 2.28 1.17 -6.25
C LEU A 98 2.74 -0.23 -6.66
N ILE A 99 1.92 -1.24 -6.42
CA ILE A 99 2.16 -2.59 -6.92
C ILE A 99 1.68 -2.67 -8.36
N LEU A 100 2.59 -2.98 -9.26
CA LEU A 100 2.28 -3.24 -10.65
C LEU A 100 1.78 -4.68 -10.72
N ARG A 101 0.51 -4.86 -11.04
CA ARG A 101 0.07 -6.16 -11.56
C ARG A 101 0.81 -6.35 -12.88
N GLN A 102 1.85 -7.18 -12.88
CA GLN A 102 2.24 -7.80 -14.14
C GLN A 102 0.98 -8.48 -14.66
N ALA A 103 0.65 -8.27 -15.93
CA ALA A 103 -0.39 -9.05 -16.58
C ALA A 103 0.12 -10.48 -16.79
N THR A 104 0.46 -11.17 -15.70
CA THR A 104 0.59 -12.62 -15.69
C THR A 104 -0.84 -13.13 -15.70
N GLY A 105 -1.22 -13.69 -16.85
CA GLY A 105 -2.39 -14.56 -16.97
C GLY A 105 -2.17 -15.81 -16.13
N GLU A 106 -2.29 -15.68 -14.81
CA GLU A 106 -2.32 -16.80 -13.89
C GLU A 106 -3.78 -17.06 -13.53
N VAL A 107 -4.24 -18.17 -14.08
CA VAL A 107 -5.52 -18.82 -13.83
C VAL A 107 -5.66 -19.00 -12.32
N PHE A 108 -6.65 -18.35 -11.73
CA PHE A 108 -7.16 -18.74 -10.42
C PHE A 108 -7.73 -20.16 -10.57
N SER A 109 -6.96 -21.18 -10.18
CA SER A 109 -7.54 -22.48 -9.89
C SER A 109 -8.23 -22.35 -8.54
N GLU A 110 -9.55 -22.27 -8.58
CA GLU A 110 -10.40 -22.49 -7.42
C GLU A 110 -10.03 -23.87 -6.84
N ALA A 111 -9.39 -23.89 -5.68
CA ALA A 111 -9.30 -25.09 -4.86
C ALA A 111 -10.67 -25.29 -4.18
N GLU A 112 -11.63 -25.71 -4.97
CA GLU A 112 -12.86 -26.35 -4.50
C GLU A 112 -12.43 -27.68 -3.86
N THR A 113 -12.37 -27.73 -2.54
CA THR A 113 -12.32 -29.01 -1.80
C THR A 113 -13.67 -29.21 -1.15
N ASP A 114 -14.62 -29.58 -1.99
CA ASP A 114 -15.76 -30.40 -1.60
C ASP A 114 -15.25 -31.86 -1.46
N LEU A 115 -15.64 -32.53 -0.37
CA LEU A 115 -15.64 -33.99 -0.11
C LEU A 115 -15.88 -34.17 1.40
N VAL A 116 -17.13 -34.15 1.88
CA VAL A 116 -18.10 -35.26 1.89
C VAL A 116 -17.62 -36.48 2.71
N THR A 117 -18.13 -36.50 3.95
CA THR A 117 -18.80 -37.61 4.66
C THR A 117 -18.02 -38.88 5.07
N VAL A 118 -18.09 -39.09 6.38
CA VAL A 118 -17.80 -40.28 7.20
C VAL A 118 -18.52 -41.54 6.69
N PRO A 119 -17.88 -42.70 6.85
CA PRO A 119 -18.56 -43.84 7.46
C PRO A 119 -17.82 -44.39 8.70
#